data_AF-A0A835KTZ0-F1
#
_entry.id   AF-A0A835KTZ0-F1
#
_cell.length_a   1.000
_cell.length_b   1.000
_cell.length_c   1.000
_cell.angle_alpha   90.00
_cell.angle_beta   90.00
_cell.angle_gamma   90.00
#
_symmetry.space_group_name_H-M   'P 1'
#
loop_
_entity.id
_entity.type
_entity.pdbx_description
1 polymer ?
#
loop_
_entity_poly.entity_id
_entity_poly.type
_entity_poly.pdbx_seq_one_letter_code
_entity_poly.pdbx_strand_id
1 'polypeptide(L)'
;MMAMKVILKLLALYLVFTMFMTHHAWGEEDCYKDKVLVALKCRKTIEIGIPYTDPSDKCRSAVEKSNMACICHNHQTGGAFHKHE
;
A
#
# COMPACT_ATOMS: atom_id res chain seq x y z
N MET A 1 46.01 -7.89 -0.25
CA MET A 1 45.35 -6.76 0.47
C MET A 1 44.28 -6.02 -0.33
N MET A 2 44.37 -5.93 -1.66
CA MET A 2 43.29 -5.34 -2.48
C MET A 2 42.02 -6.21 -2.47
N ALA A 3 42.18 -7.53 -2.68
CA ALA A 3 41.08 -8.49 -2.70
C ALA A 3 40.31 -8.53 -1.36
N MET A 4 41.01 -8.54 -0.22
CA MET A 4 40.36 -8.56 1.11
C MET A 4 39.50 -7.31 1.36
N LYS A 5 39.98 -6.12 0.95
CA LYS A 5 39.22 -4.87 1.04
C LYS A 5 38.00 -4.87 0.11
N VAL A 6 38.11 -5.46 -1.08
CA VAL A 6 37.00 -5.60 -2.03
C VAL A 6 35.95 -6.56 -1.49
N ILE A 7 36.37 -7.73 -0.99
CA ILE A 7 35.47 -8.72 -0.38
C ILE A 7 34.73 -8.11 0.82
N LEU A 8 35.42 -7.34 1.68
CA LEU A 8 34.79 -6.69 2.82
C LEU A 8 33.72 -5.66 2.40
N LYS A 9 33.98 -4.89 1.34
CA LYS A 9 32.99 -3.94 0.79
C LYS A 9 31.77 -4.63 0.20
N LEU A 10 31.98 -5.75 -0.50
CA LEU A 10 30.88 -6.54 -1.05
C LEU A 10 30.00 -7.14 0.04
N LEU A 11 30.60 -7.66 1.12
CA LEU A 11 29.87 -8.17 2.28
C LEU A 11 29.07 -7.06 2.99
N ALA A 12 29.65 -5.87 3.16
CA ALA A 12 28.94 -4.74 3.74
C ALA A 12 27.75 -4.28 2.89
N LEU A 13 27.92 -4.19 1.56
CA LEU A 13 26.83 -3.85 0.64
C LEU A 13 25.73 -4.90 0.65
N TYR A 14 26.10 -6.19 0.70
CA TYR A 14 25.15 -7.29 0.80
C TYR A 14 24.29 -7.18 2.08
N LEU A 15 24.90 -6.90 3.23
CA LEU A 15 24.19 -6.74 4.50
C LEU A 15 23.23 -5.54 4.50
N VAL A 16 23.67 -4.40 3.94
CA VAL A 16 22.78 -3.22 3.81
C VAL A 16 21.59 -3.53 2.90
N PHE A 17 21.84 -4.24 1.80
CA PHE A 17 20.79 -4.62 0.87
C PHE A 17 19.81 -5.62 1.50
N THR A 18 20.29 -6.64 2.22
CA THR A 18 19.41 -7.59 2.89
C THR A 18 18.57 -6.92 3.97
N MET A 19 19.14 -6.01 4.77
CA MET A 19 18.38 -5.21 5.75
C MET A 19 17.31 -4.35 5.06
N PHE A 20 17.65 -3.69 3.95
CA PHE A 20 16.69 -2.89 3.19
C PHE A 20 15.56 -3.74 2.61
N MET A 21 15.88 -4.91 2.04
CA MET A 21 14.87 -5.83 1.50
C MET A 21 14.00 -6.43 2.61
N THR A 22 14.55 -6.73 3.80
CA THR A 22 13.74 -7.16 4.96
C THR A 22 12.84 -6.06 5.48
N HIS A 23 13.27 -4.79 5.42
CA HIS A 23 12.41 -3.65 5.72
C HIS A 23 11.32 -3.46 4.66
N HIS A 24 11.59 -3.74 3.39
CA HIS A 24 10.56 -3.73 2.35
C HIS A 24 9.56 -4.88 2.46
N ALA A 25 9.95 -6.00 3.09
CA ALA A 25 9.05 -7.09 3.48
C ALA A 25 8.34 -6.84 4.83
N TRP A 26 8.72 -5.78 5.55
CA TRP A 26 8.10 -5.31 6.80
C TRP A 26 7.51 -3.89 6.67
N GLY A 27 7.42 -3.35 5.46
CA GLY A 27 6.26 -2.56 5.09
C GLY A 27 5.23 -3.59 4.68
N GLU A 28 4.11 -3.64 5.40
CA GLU A 28 2.93 -4.47 5.13
C GLU A 28 2.78 -4.78 3.63
N GLU A 29 2.28 -5.96 3.25
CA GLU A 29 1.75 -6.15 1.90
C GLU A 29 0.70 -5.06 1.66
N ASP A 30 1.13 -3.98 1.02
CA ASP A 30 0.32 -2.77 0.98
C ASP A 30 -0.84 -3.05 0.03
N CYS A 31 -2.02 -3.24 0.60
CA CYS A 31 -3.29 -3.19 -0.11
C CYS A 31 -3.60 -1.78 -0.67
N TYR A 32 -2.57 -0.97 -0.93
CA TYR A 32 -2.66 0.32 -1.59
C TYR A 32 -3.31 0.21 -2.96
N LYS A 33 -2.97 -0.82 -3.75
CA LYS A 33 -3.60 -1.05 -5.06
C LYS A 33 -5.10 -1.29 -4.92
N ASP A 34 -5.50 -2.10 -3.93
CA ASP A 34 -6.90 -2.37 -3.62
C ASP A 34 -7.61 -1.11 -3.13
N LYS A 35 -6.97 -0.33 -2.24
CA LYS A 35 -7.49 0.94 -1.73
C LYS A 35 -7.73 1.94 -2.86
N VAL A 36 -6.77 2.10 -3.78
CA VAL A 36 -6.90 2.97 -4.96
C VAL A 36 -8.00 2.48 -5.90
N LEU A 37 -8.09 1.16 -6.12
CA LEU A 37 -9.11 0.57 -6.96
C LEU A 37 -10.52 0.82 -6.40
N VAL A 38 -10.73 0.55 -5.11
CA VAL A 38 -12.00 0.80 -4.42
C VAL A 38 -12.31 2.29 -4.44
N ALA A 39 -11.36 3.18 -4.14
CA ALA A 39 -11.58 4.62 -4.18
C ALA A 39 -12.00 5.12 -5.58
N LEU A 40 -11.36 4.60 -6.64
CA LEU A 40 -11.67 4.98 -8.02
C LEU A 40 -13.05 4.46 -8.46
N LYS A 41 -13.38 3.20 -8.14
CA LYS A 41 -14.62 2.55 -8.60
C LYS A 41 -15.83 2.93 -7.76
N CYS A 42 -15.64 3.19 -6.47
CA CYS A 42 -16.69 3.51 -5.52
C CYS A 42 -16.80 5.00 -5.19
N ARG A 43 -16.07 5.89 -5.89
CA ARG A 43 -15.99 7.34 -5.59
C ARG A 43 -17.35 7.96 -5.23
N LYS A 44 -18.38 7.74 -6.05
CA LYS A 44 -19.72 8.32 -5.83
C LYS A 44 -20.45 7.77 -4.60
N THR A 45 -20.10 6.57 -4.15
CA THR A 45 -20.71 5.91 -2.98
C THR A 45 -19.99 6.28 -1.69
N ILE A 46 -18.69 6.58 -1.75
CA ILE A 46 -17.85 6.90 -0.58
C ILE A 46 -17.65 8.41 -0.37
N GLU A 47 -18.20 9.24 -1.25
CA GLU A 47 -18.07 10.69 -1.19
C GLU A 47 -18.85 11.27 0.00
N ILE A 48 -18.19 12.13 0.78
CA ILE A 48 -18.73 12.71 2.00
C ILE A 48 -19.44 14.04 1.66
N GLY A 49 -20.62 14.26 2.23
CA GLY A 49 -21.38 15.50 2.05
C GLY A 49 -22.39 15.48 0.91
N ILE A 50 -22.57 14.33 0.26
CA ILE A 50 -23.63 14.09 -0.72
C ILE A 50 -24.63 13.04 -0.20
N PRO A 51 -25.89 13.02 -0.70
CA PRO A 51 -26.81 11.93 -0.42
C PRO A 51 -26.21 10.58 -0.80
N TYR A 52 -26.52 9.56 0.00
CA TYR A 52 -26.09 8.20 -0.30
C TYR A 52 -26.56 7.78 -1.70
N THR A 53 -25.62 7.27 -2.49
CA THR A 53 -25.87 6.75 -3.83
C THR A 53 -25.48 5.27 -3.86
N ASP A 54 -26.42 4.44 -4.32
CA ASP A 54 -26.21 2.99 -4.40
C ASP A 54 -24.94 2.63 -5.19
N PRO A 55 -24.18 1.61 -4.72
CA PRO A 55 -22.95 1.21 -5.36
C PRO A 55 -23.23 0.55 -6.71
N SER A 56 -22.51 1.00 -7.74
CA SER A 56 -22.51 0.33 -9.04
C SER A 56 -21.97 -1.10 -8.94
N ASP A 57 -22.35 -1.98 -9.88
CA ASP A 57 -21.80 -3.35 -9.95
C ASP A 57 -20.27 -3.38 -10.05
N LYS A 58 -19.68 -2.36 -10.68
CA LYS A 58 -18.22 -2.19 -10.74
C LYS A 58 -17.61 -1.89 -9.37
N CYS A 59 -18.29 -1.09 -8.55
CA CYS A 59 -17.87 -0.82 -7.18
C CYS A 59 -17.99 -2.09 -6.34
N ARG A 60 -19.15 -2.78 -6.40
CA ARG A 60 -19.37 -4.04 -5.68
C ARG A 60 -18.33 -5.10 -6.03
N SER A 61 -18.08 -5.30 -7.32
CA SER A 61 -17.06 -6.24 -7.81
C SER A 61 -15.64 -5.87 -7.38
N ALA A 62 -15.33 -4.58 -7.24
CA ALA A 62 -14.02 -4.14 -6.75
C ALA A 62 -13.87 -4.44 -5.26
N VAL A 63 -14.89 -4.12 -4.45
CA VAL A 63 -14.92 -4.40 -3.01
C VAL A 63 -14.83 -5.91 -2.74
N GLU A 64 -15.55 -6.74 -3.49
CA GLU A 64 -15.52 -8.21 -3.36
C GLU A 64 -14.15 -8.82 -3.69
N LYS A 65 -13.39 -8.20 -4.60
CA LYS A 65 -12.06 -8.68 -5.02
C LYS A 65 -10.92 -8.10 -4.18
N SER A 66 -11.18 -7.06 -3.40
CA SER A 66 -10.17 -6.35 -2.62
C SER A 66 -10.07 -6.90 -1.20
N ASN A 67 -8.88 -6.85 -0.62
CA ASN A 67 -8.69 -7.17 0.79
C ASN A 67 -9.16 -6.00 1.68
N MET A 68 -10.46 -5.94 1.95
CA MET A 68 -11.06 -4.91 2.79
C MET A 68 -10.52 -4.91 4.23
N ALA A 69 -10.11 -6.07 4.76
CA ALA A 69 -9.52 -6.16 6.09
C ALA A 69 -8.19 -5.38 6.16
N CYS A 70 -7.33 -5.53 5.15
CA CYS A 70 -6.09 -4.74 5.04
C CYS A 70 -6.38 -3.24 4.84
N ILE A 71 -7.32 -2.90 3.96
CA ILE A 71 -7.69 -1.48 3.69
C ILE A 71 -8.13 -0.79 4.98
N CYS A 72 -8.93 -1.48 5.81
CA CYS A 72 -9.41 -0.97 7.08
C CYS A 72 -8.32 -0.97 8.16
N HIS A 73 -7.41 -1.93 8.17
CA HIS A 73 -6.29 -2.00 9.13
C HIS A 73 -5.31 -0.83 8.94
N ASN A 74 -4.92 -0.54 7.70
CA ASN A 74 -4.05 0.58 7.34
C ASN A 74 -4.73 1.96 7.47
N HIS A 75 -6.01 2.01 7.84
CA HIS A 75 -6.71 3.25 8.13
C HIS A 75 -6.46 3.76 9.57
N GLN A 76 -5.89 2.94 10.46
CA GLN A 76 -5.62 3.30 11.86
C GLN A 76 -4.20 3.83 12.13
N THR A 77 -3.22 3.62 11.25
CA THR A 77 -1.80 3.94 11.54
C THR A 77 -1.15 4.99 10.64
N GLY A 78 -1.87 5.63 9.71
CA GLY A 78 -1.37 6.84 9.04
C GLY A 78 -1.50 6.80 7.52
N GLY A 79 -2.46 7.55 7.01
CA GLY A 79 -2.63 7.71 5.57
C GLY A 79 -3.89 8.52 5.30
N ALA A 80 -3.87 9.78 5.75
CA ALA A 80 -4.87 10.77 5.38
C ALA A 80 -5.03 10.77 3.86
N PHE A 81 -6.26 10.57 3.40
CA PHE A 81 -6.66 10.80 2.02
C PHE A 81 -6.51 12.30 1.76
N HIS A 82 -5.33 12.71 1.30
CA HIS A 82 -5.04 14.11 1.02
C HIS A 82 -5.96 14.57 -0.12
N LYS A 83 -6.98 15.34 0.26
CA LYS A 83 -7.85 16.07 -0.63
C LYS A 83 -6.99 17.13 -1.32
N HIS A 84 -6.73 16.97 -2.61
CA HIS A 84 -6.20 18.04 -3.43
C HIS A 84 -7.34 19.03 -3.67
N GLU A 85 -7.31 20.13 -2.92
CA GLU A 85 -7.86 21.42 -3.34
C GLU A 85 -6.98 22.00 -4.46
#